data_AF-A0A921LMV3-F1
#
_entry.id   AF-A0A921LMV3-F1
#
_cell.length_a   1.000
_cell.length_b   1.000
_cell.length_c   1.000
_cell.angle_alpha   90.00
_cell.angle_beta   90.00
_cell.angle_gamma   90.00
#
_symmetry.space_group_name_H-M   'P 1'
#
loop_
_entity.id
_entity.type
_entity.pdbx_description
1 polymer ?
#
loop_
_entity_poly.entity_id
_entity_poly.type
_entity_poly.pdbx_seq_one_letter_code
_entity_poly.pdbx_strand_id
1 'polypeptide(L)'
;MGDTYRQEALCINKVRYIASQFFHSEFIEFPGRIDNGLDGAIFWREGNKIIDAIYVQCKGGDSYFPKTISEKFTVQGISKEYVTKHIPVWQSVSGPAIMVLCNEQEQSWWIDLKSDSSYDHEKMHIYGYTKNVFDLSAKEPLRQLIRKKYLPKELPSLSIFVPFLTGCLGKESLKSVACSYYHGLREKKLPSKCKELDKKIVFSRVGWRHITRSKRSQSRIVQSFLLLPLIPEIIKQTAEYKVVDRSFMVSQTGKTIIEEKIALLCECKFSYRFPAIVKVVLIRKREFTEKSWDDKVWFYSIYEEKRNQSLKELLFKG
;
A
#
# COMPACT_ATOMS: atom_id res chain seq x y z
N MET A 1 34.92 16.47 4.39
CA MET A 1 34.03 15.85 3.38
C MET A 1 34.35 14.38 3.12
N GLY A 2 35.61 13.93 3.16
CA GLY A 2 35.97 12.51 2.95
C GLY A 2 35.46 11.54 4.02
N ASP A 3 35.47 11.94 5.30
CA ASP A 3 35.08 11.04 6.40
C ASP A 3 33.57 10.75 6.46
N THR A 4 32.72 11.74 6.22
CA THR A 4 31.25 11.55 6.22
C THR A 4 30.82 10.57 5.12
N TYR A 5 31.41 10.68 3.93
CA TYR A 5 31.14 9.76 2.82
C TYR A 5 31.55 8.32 3.15
N ARG A 6 32.71 8.16 3.80
CA ARG A 6 33.22 6.87 4.24
C ARG A 6 32.32 6.25 5.30
N GLN A 7 31.91 7.02 6.30
CA GLN A 7 31.04 6.55 7.38
C GLN A 7 29.65 6.14 6.86
N GLU A 8 29.07 6.90 5.95
CA GLU A 8 27.80 6.55 5.30
C GLU A 8 27.92 5.27 4.48
N ALA A 9 29.03 5.09 3.74
CA ALA A 9 29.31 3.88 2.98
C ALA A 9 29.46 2.64 3.89
N LEU A 10 30.03 2.77 5.09
CA LEU A 10 30.08 1.70 6.08
C LEU A 10 28.68 1.24 6.48
N CYS A 11 27.78 2.20 6.77
CA CYS A 11 26.39 1.90 7.12
C CYS A 11 25.66 1.17 5.97
N ILE A 12 25.80 1.66 4.73
CA ILE A 12 25.21 1.03 3.55
C ILE A 12 25.72 -0.41 3.35
N ASN A 13 27.02 -0.63 3.50
CA ASN A 13 27.63 -1.95 3.38
C ASN A 13 27.13 -2.90 4.48
N LYS A 14 26.97 -2.40 5.72
CA LYS A 14 26.37 -3.17 6.81
C LYS A 14 24.94 -3.57 6.48
N VAL A 15 24.12 -2.64 5.99
CA VAL A 15 22.74 -2.93 5.57
C VAL A 15 22.68 -4.00 4.49
N ARG A 16 23.54 -3.89 3.47
CA ARG A 16 23.65 -4.87 2.38
C ARG A 16 24.08 -6.25 2.89
N TYR A 17 25.06 -6.30 3.79
CA TYR A 17 25.53 -7.54 4.40
C TYR A 17 24.42 -8.21 5.22
N ILE A 18 23.79 -7.49 6.15
CA ILE A 18 22.74 -8.06 6.99
C ILE A 18 21.53 -8.52 6.17
N ALA A 19 21.09 -7.71 5.20
CA ALA A 19 19.97 -8.05 4.33
C ALA A 19 20.24 -9.35 3.54
N SER A 20 21.42 -9.48 2.95
CA SER A 20 21.79 -10.67 2.16
C SER A 20 22.00 -11.91 3.03
N GLN A 21 22.87 -11.82 4.05
CA GLN A 21 23.32 -12.99 4.80
C GLN A 21 22.28 -13.49 5.80
N PHE A 22 21.59 -12.58 6.50
CA PHE A 22 20.69 -12.98 7.59
C PHE A 22 19.22 -12.96 7.14
N PHE A 23 18.82 -11.95 6.37
CA PHE A 23 17.43 -11.83 5.94
C PHE A 23 17.13 -12.58 4.63
N HIS A 24 18.16 -13.11 3.94
CA HIS A 24 18.03 -13.76 2.62
C HIS A 24 17.30 -12.84 1.62
N SER A 25 17.52 -11.54 1.77
CA SER A 25 16.85 -10.44 1.08
C SER A 25 17.90 -9.58 0.37
N GLU A 26 17.47 -8.62 -0.43
CA GLU A 26 18.38 -7.81 -1.24
C GLU A 26 18.25 -6.34 -0.90
N PHE A 27 19.37 -5.66 -0.63
CA PHE A 27 19.38 -4.20 -0.47
C PHE A 27 19.76 -3.53 -1.78
N ILE A 28 18.87 -2.67 -2.29
CA ILE A 28 19.10 -1.84 -3.46
C ILE A 28 19.22 -0.38 -3.01
N GLU A 29 20.38 0.20 -3.29
CA GLU A 29 20.66 1.62 -3.06
C GLU A 29 19.99 2.48 -4.14
N PHE A 30 19.42 3.62 -3.76
CA PHE A 30 18.77 4.51 -4.73
C PHE A 30 19.81 5.36 -5.49
N PRO A 31 19.66 5.51 -6.82
CA PRO A 31 20.62 6.26 -7.62
C PRO A 31 20.51 7.77 -7.36
N GLY A 32 21.64 8.38 -7.03
CA GLY A 32 21.76 9.80 -6.74
C GLY A 32 21.57 10.08 -5.25
N ARG A 33 22.59 10.67 -4.63
CA ARG A 33 22.56 11.23 -3.26
C ARG A 33 21.72 12.50 -3.22
N ILE A 34 20.50 12.44 -3.74
CA ILE A 34 19.53 13.51 -3.62
C ILE A 34 18.99 13.37 -2.18
N ASP A 35 19.23 14.39 -1.35
CA ASP A 35 18.82 14.50 0.06
C ASP A 35 17.29 14.49 0.23
N ASN A 36 16.69 13.35 -0.13
CA ASN A 36 15.27 13.04 -0.08
C ASN A 36 14.95 12.23 1.19
N GLY A 37 15.93 11.94 2.05
CA GLY A 37 15.73 11.23 3.31
C GLY A 37 15.57 9.72 3.20
N LEU A 38 15.96 9.08 2.09
CA LEU A 38 16.04 7.62 1.96
C LEU A 38 17.22 7.24 1.04
N ASP A 39 18.02 6.26 1.45
CA ASP A 39 19.23 5.85 0.73
C ASP A 39 19.02 4.54 -0.06
N GLY A 40 17.98 3.78 0.25
CA GLY A 40 17.65 2.57 -0.49
C GLY A 40 16.47 1.81 0.09
N ALA A 41 16.32 0.56 -0.35
CA ALA A 41 15.30 -0.35 0.14
C ALA A 41 15.80 -1.79 0.23
N ILE A 42 15.39 -2.49 1.30
CA ILE A 42 15.55 -3.94 1.46
C ILE A 42 14.32 -4.62 0.85
N PHE A 43 14.52 -5.34 -0.26
CA PHE A 43 13.51 -6.19 -0.89
C PHE A 43 13.39 -7.49 -0.11
N TRP A 44 12.33 -7.58 0.69
CA TRP A 44 12.12 -8.68 1.62
C TRP A 44 11.64 -9.94 0.90
N ARG A 45 12.33 -11.05 1.14
CA ARG A 45 12.02 -12.35 0.53
C ARG A 45 11.50 -13.35 1.55
N GLU A 46 10.53 -14.15 1.12
CA GLU A 46 10.09 -15.37 1.81
C GLU A 46 10.26 -16.52 0.81
N GLY A 47 11.25 -17.38 1.07
CA GLY A 47 11.74 -18.32 0.06
C GLY A 47 12.22 -17.59 -1.20
N ASN A 48 11.76 -18.01 -2.37
CA ASN A 48 12.19 -17.44 -3.65
C ASN A 48 11.36 -16.23 -4.12
N LYS A 49 10.46 -15.69 -3.28
CA LYS A 49 9.52 -14.62 -3.66
C LYS A 49 9.78 -13.35 -2.86
N ILE A 50 9.87 -12.22 -3.56
CA ILE A 50 9.85 -10.89 -2.94
C ILE A 50 8.41 -10.57 -2.51
N ILE A 51 8.20 -10.35 -1.22
CA ILE A 51 6.87 -10.10 -0.65
C ILE A 51 6.58 -8.61 -0.46
N ASP A 52 7.57 -7.81 -0.06
CA ASP A 52 7.46 -6.35 0.13
C ASP A 52 8.86 -5.70 0.15
N ALA A 53 8.92 -4.40 0.40
CA ALA A 53 10.17 -3.65 0.62
C ALA A 53 10.12 -2.84 1.91
N ILE A 54 11.27 -2.76 2.60
CA ILE A 54 11.52 -1.84 3.72
C ILE A 54 12.42 -0.72 3.20
N TYR A 55 11.96 0.52 3.28
CA TYR A 55 12.73 1.70 2.89
C TYR A 55 13.70 2.07 3.99
N VAL A 56 14.94 2.40 3.65
CA VAL A 56 16.04 2.58 4.61
C VAL A 56 16.71 3.93 4.42
N GLN A 57 16.84 4.68 5.51
CA GLN A 57 17.82 5.75 5.65
C GLN A 57 19.00 5.22 6.47
N CYS A 58 20.20 5.32 5.92
CA CYS A 58 21.46 5.05 6.58
C CYS A 58 22.00 6.34 7.21
N LYS A 59 22.49 6.25 8.45
CA LYS A 59 23.29 7.29 9.10
C LYS A 59 24.50 6.63 9.71
N GLY A 60 25.64 6.81 9.03
CA GLY A 60 26.92 6.26 9.46
C GLY A 60 27.76 7.30 10.18
N GLY A 61 28.38 6.90 11.29
CA GLY A 61 29.33 7.72 12.04
C GLY A 61 28.97 7.87 13.51
N ASP A 62 30.00 7.98 14.34
CA ASP A 62 29.88 8.03 15.81
C ASP A 62 29.08 9.26 16.28
N SER A 63 29.01 10.32 15.47
CA SER A 63 28.23 11.53 15.77
C SER A 63 26.73 11.31 15.89
N TYR A 64 26.19 10.20 15.38
CA TYR A 64 24.77 9.85 15.49
C TYR A 64 24.44 9.04 16.75
N PHE A 65 25.47 8.54 17.44
CA PHE A 65 25.33 7.64 18.57
C PHE A 65 25.21 8.44 19.89
N PRO A 66 24.44 7.96 20.87
CA PRO A 66 24.32 8.63 22.16
C PRO A 66 25.64 8.51 22.94
N LYS A 67 26.02 9.58 23.64
CA LYS A 67 27.20 9.56 24.54
C LYS A 67 27.00 8.64 25.75
N THR A 68 25.76 8.47 26.18
CA THR A 68 25.37 7.56 27.26
C THR A 68 24.22 6.68 26.78
N ILE A 69 24.43 5.37 26.80
CA ILE A 69 23.44 4.39 26.31
C ILE A 69 22.51 4.01 27.47
N SER A 70 21.24 4.44 27.39
CA SER A 70 20.11 3.94 28.19
C SER A 70 19.16 3.13 27.31
N GLU A 71 18.14 2.47 27.87
CA GLU A 71 17.20 1.64 27.09
C GLU A 71 16.57 2.38 25.88
N LYS A 72 16.27 3.67 26.07
CA LYS A 72 15.77 4.59 25.04
C LYS A 72 16.74 5.76 24.90
N PHE A 73 17.26 5.99 23.71
CA PHE A 73 18.26 7.03 23.45
C PHE A 73 17.86 7.97 22.32
N THR A 74 18.33 9.21 22.37
CA THR A 74 18.14 10.19 21.29
C THR A 74 19.24 10.07 20.25
N VAL A 75 18.86 10.01 18.97
CA VAL A 75 19.81 10.05 17.85
C VAL A 75 20.47 11.43 17.82
N GLN A 76 21.80 11.46 17.87
CA GLN A 76 22.57 12.70 17.91
C GLN A 76 22.81 13.24 16.49
N GLY A 77 23.20 14.52 16.36
CA GLY A 77 23.63 15.08 15.07
C GLY A 77 22.54 15.22 13.99
N ILE A 78 21.26 15.04 14.33
CA ILE A 78 20.12 15.28 13.45
C ILE A 78 19.39 16.53 13.94
N SER A 79 19.28 17.56 13.10
CA SER A 79 18.60 18.80 13.47
C SER A 79 17.07 18.68 13.38
N LYS A 80 16.36 19.54 14.10
CA LYS A 80 14.90 19.66 14.03
C LYS A 80 14.41 19.92 12.61
N GLU A 81 15.10 20.79 11.87
CA GLU A 81 14.78 21.14 10.48
C GLU A 81 14.92 19.90 9.58
N TYR A 82 15.95 19.09 9.80
CA TYR A 82 16.12 17.82 9.10
C TYR A 82 14.94 16.87 9.37
N VAL A 83 14.56 16.68 10.63
CA VAL A 83 13.43 15.80 10.99
C VAL A 83 12.13 16.29 10.36
N THR A 84 11.83 17.59 10.50
CA THR A 84 10.60 18.21 9.97
C THR A 84 10.53 18.11 8.44
N LYS A 85 11.66 18.29 7.75
CA LYS A 85 11.76 18.17 6.28
C LYS A 85 11.47 16.74 5.80
N HIS A 86 11.95 15.72 6.52
CA HIS A 86 11.97 14.34 6.02
C HIS A 86 10.81 13.46 6.51
N ILE A 87 10.13 13.80 7.61
CA ILE A 87 8.92 13.08 8.06
C ILE A 87 7.90 12.89 6.93
N PRO A 88 7.52 13.92 6.13
CA PRO A 88 6.57 13.74 5.03
C PRO A 88 7.03 12.68 4.02
N VAL A 89 8.34 12.60 3.74
CA VAL A 89 8.90 11.61 2.81
C VAL A 89 8.82 10.21 3.43
N TRP A 90 9.29 10.04 4.66
CA TRP A 90 9.24 8.74 5.37
C TRP A 90 7.82 8.21 5.52
N GLN A 91 6.85 9.09 5.74
CA GLN A 91 5.44 8.71 5.82
C GLN A 91 4.83 8.39 4.45
N SER A 92 5.31 9.00 3.38
CA SER A 92 4.75 8.84 2.02
C SER A 92 5.04 7.50 1.35
N VAL A 93 6.16 6.83 1.70
CA VAL A 93 6.54 5.56 1.06
C VAL A 93 5.56 4.45 1.39
N SER A 94 5.37 3.50 0.49
CA SER A 94 4.31 2.50 0.64
C SER A 94 4.62 1.41 1.69
N GLY A 95 5.90 1.16 1.99
CA GLY A 95 6.36 0.14 2.94
C GLY A 95 6.72 0.71 4.31
N PRO A 96 7.18 -0.14 5.25
CA PRO A 96 7.89 0.33 6.42
C PRO A 96 9.06 1.24 6.01
N ALA A 97 9.31 2.28 6.78
CA ALA A 97 10.50 3.12 6.64
C ALA A 97 11.31 3.02 7.93
N ILE A 98 12.58 2.70 7.81
CA ILE A 98 13.49 2.58 8.95
C ILE A 98 14.72 3.47 8.78
N MET A 99 15.28 3.91 9.90
CA MET A 99 16.63 4.45 9.95
C MET A 99 17.56 3.40 10.54
N VAL A 100 18.70 3.17 9.89
CA VAL A 100 19.78 2.34 10.40
C VAL A 100 20.94 3.25 10.78
N LEU A 101 21.36 3.15 12.04
CA LEU A 101 22.55 3.81 12.55
C LEU A 101 23.71 2.79 12.52
N CYS A 102 24.90 3.21 12.10
CA CYS A 102 26.10 2.39 12.20
C CYS A 102 27.30 3.24 12.62
N ASN A 103 28.06 2.79 13.63
CA ASN A 103 29.28 3.44 14.05
C ASN A 103 30.53 2.76 13.43
N GLU A 104 31.71 3.30 13.72
CA GLU A 104 32.97 2.79 13.18
C GLU A 104 33.33 1.40 13.72
N GLN A 105 32.82 1.02 14.89
CA GLN A 105 32.96 -0.30 15.50
C GLN A 105 31.89 -1.30 15.01
N GLU A 106 31.17 -0.94 13.94
CA GLU A 106 30.07 -1.70 13.33
C GLU A 106 28.90 -2.04 14.26
N GLN A 107 28.76 -1.34 15.38
CA GLN A 107 27.54 -1.40 16.18
C GLN A 107 26.43 -0.72 15.37
N SER A 108 25.27 -1.37 15.29
CA SER A 108 24.17 -0.87 14.49
C SER A 108 22.82 -1.05 15.18
N TRP A 109 21.98 -0.02 15.08
CA TRP A 109 20.59 -0.03 15.55
C TRP A 109 19.65 0.35 14.44
N TRP A 110 18.40 -0.08 14.56
CA TRP A 110 17.32 0.33 13.66
C TRP A 110 16.18 1.02 14.40
N ILE A 111 15.54 1.94 13.70
CA ILE A 111 14.46 2.79 14.23
C ILE A 111 13.30 2.77 13.22
N ASP A 112 12.09 2.53 13.69
CA ASP A 112 10.88 2.64 12.86
C ASP A 112 10.51 4.10 12.68
N LEU A 113 10.78 4.66 11.50
CA LEU A 113 10.50 6.07 11.19
C LEU A 113 9.01 6.36 11.02
N LYS A 114 8.16 5.34 10.97
CA LYS A 114 6.70 5.50 10.88
C LYS A 114 6.01 5.42 12.23
N SER A 115 6.69 4.95 13.27
CA SER A 115 6.14 4.88 14.62
C SER A 115 6.18 6.24 15.31
N ASP A 116 5.05 6.71 15.84
CA ASP A 116 5.01 7.94 16.65
C ASP A 116 5.88 7.83 17.91
N SER A 117 6.10 6.63 18.44
CA SER A 117 6.97 6.41 19.61
C SER A 117 8.45 6.67 19.35
N SER A 118 8.85 6.73 18.08
CA SER A 118 10.22 7.03 17.65
C SER A 118 10.51 8.52 17.66
N TYR A 119 9.55 9.37 18.05
CA TYR A 119 9.68 10.81 18.08
C TYR A 119 9.36 11.36 19.48
N ASP A 120 9.81 12.58 19.77
CA ASP A 120 9.24 13.38 20.85
C ASP A 120 7.84 13.90 20.48
N HIS A 121 7.12 14.43 21.46
CA HIS A 121 5.76 14.95 21.26
C HIS A 121 5.67 16.01 20.15
N GLU A 122 6.75 16.77 19.97
CA GLU A 122 6.82 17.85 18.98
C GLU A 122 7.44 17.42 17.64
N LYS A 123 7.82 16.13 17.50
CA LYS A 123 8.49 15.55 16.32
C LYS A 123 9.76 16.32 15.89
N MET A 124 10.51 16.83 16.85
CA MET A 124 11.79 17.50 16.68
C MET A 124 12.98 16.56 16.82
N HIS A 125 12.84 15.47 17.59
CA HIS A 125 13.92 14.51 17.86
C HIS A 125 13.50 13.09 17.50
N ILE A 126 14.49 12.27 17.13
CA ILE A 126 14.31 10.83 16.85
C ILE A 126 14.89 10.01 18.02
N TYR A 127 14.14 9.02 18.48
CA TYR A 127 14.54 8.07 19.51
C TYR A 127 14.76 6.67 18.96
N GLY A 128 15.86 6.05 19.38
CA GLY A 128 16.14 4.63 19.22
C GLY A 128 16.00 3.86 20.54
N TYR A 129 16.01 2.54 20.44
CA TYR A 129 15.99 1.63 21.59
C TYR A 129 17.14 0.63 21.49
N THR A 130 17.86 0.40 22.57
CA THR A 130 19.06 -0.46 22.57
C THR A 130 18.79 -1.90 22.18
N LYS A 131 17.58 -2.39 22.46
CA LYS A 131 17.11 -3.72 22.04
C LYS A 131 16.92 -3.86 20.53
N ASN A 132 16.80 -2.76 19.78
CA ASN A 132 16.60 -2.77 18.34
C ASN A 132 17.94 -2.79 17.60
N VAL A 133 18.78 -3.78 17.90
CA VAL A 133 20.06 -3.98 17.20
C VAL A 133 19.77 -4.40 15.76
N PHE A 134 20.47 -3.82 14.79
CA PHE A 134 20.33 -4.17 13.37
C PHE A 134 21.30 -5.29 13.00
N ASP A 135 20.94 -6.51 13.42
CA ASP A 135 21.67 -7.75 13.15
C ASP A 135 20.68 -8.88 12.79
N LEU A 136 21.05 -10.15 12.98
CA LEU A 136 20.15 -11.30 12.79
C LEU A 136 18.84 -11.17 13.61
N SER A 137 18.90 -10.63 14.82
CA SER A 137 17.75 -10.48 15.72
C SER A 137 16.70 -9.50 15.17
N ALA A 138 17.10 -8.56 14.30
CA ALA A 138 16.18 -7.62 13.66
C ALA A 138 15.23 -8.30 12.65
N LYS A 139 15.52 -9.53 12.21
CA LYS A 139 14.76 -10.19 11.14
C LYS A 139 13.27 -10.28 11.44
N GLU A 140 12.91 -10.87 12.59
CA GLU A 140 11.49 -11.07 12.94
C GLU A 140 10.76 -9.76 13.27
N PRO A 141 11.32 -8.81 14.04
CA PRO A 141 10.72 -7.49 14.22
C PRO A 141 10.46 -6.74 12.90
N LEU A 142 11.43 -6.73 11.97
CA LEU A 142 11.27 -6.09 10.67
C LEU A 142 10.25 -6.82 9.79
N ARG A 143 10.21 -8.14 9.83
CA ARG A 143 9.15 -8.96 9.21
C ARG A 143 7.78 -8.61 9.76
N GLN A 144 7.65 -8.34 11.05
CA GLN A 144 6.39 -7.90 11.65
C GLN A 144 5.96 -6.53 11.15
N LEU A 145 6.87 -5.59 10.90
CA LEU A 145 6.52 -4.29 10.28
C LEU A 145 5.89 -4.48 8.90
N ILE A 146 6.45 -5.39 8.11
CA ILE A 146 5.87 -5.79 6.82
C ILE A 146 4.49 -6.42 7.06
N ARG A 147 4.36 -7.42 7.94
CA ARG A 147 3.08 -8.10 8.21
C ARG A 147 1.99 -7.19 8.78
N LYS A 148 2.33 -6.18 9.59
CA LYS A 148 1.38 -5.17 10.10
C LYS A 148 0.73 -4.37 8.97
N LYS A 149 1.41 -4.15 7.84
CA LYS A 149 0.84 -3.60 6.60
C LYS A 149 -0.10 -4.60 5.89
N TYR A 150 0.10 -5.90 6.10
CA TYR A 150 -0.68 -7.01 5.53
C TYR A 150 -1.75 -7.60 6.45
N LEU A 151 -2.06 -6.98 7.59
CA LEU A 151 -3.19 -7.40 8.43
C LEU A 151 -4.43 -6.50 8.22
N PRO A 152 -5.15 -6.61 7.09
CA PRO A 152 -6.57 -6.86 7.19
C PRO A 152 -6.78 -8.26 7.82
N LYS A 153 -7.89 -8.46 8.54
CA LYS A 153 -8.51 -9.80 8.67
C LYS A 153 -8.32 -10.59 7.38
N GLU A 154 -8.00 -11.88 7.46
CA GLU A 154 -7.82 -12.79 6.31
C GLU A 154 -8.65 -12.35 5.10
N LEU A 155 -7.99 -11.79 4.08
CA LEU A 155 -8.70 -11.40 2.87
C LEU A 155 -9.21 -12.67 2.20
N PRO A 156 -10.43 -12.67 1.65
CA PRO A 156 -10.87 -13.79 0.82
C PRO A 156 -9.89 -13.96 -0.35
N SER A 157 -9.48 -15.21 -0.61
CA SER A 157 -8.54 -15.58 -1.68
C SER A 157 -9.28 -16.29 -2.81
N LEU A 158 -9.11 -15.78 -4.03
CA LEU A 158 -9.65 -16.33 -5.27
C LEU A 158 -8.53 -16.82 -6.18
N SER A 159 -8.57 -18.09 -6.58
CA SER A 159 -7.72 -18.64 -7.64
C SER A 159 -8.39 -18.46 -9.01
N ILE A 160 -7.69 -17.82 -9.95
CA ILE A 160 -8.21 -17.42 -11.26
C ILE A 160 -7.42 -18.14 -12.35
N PHE A 161 -8.13 -18.92 -13.15
CA PHE A 161 -7.57 -19.66 -14.28
C PHE A 161 -7.92 -18.98 -15.61
N VAL A 162 -7.10 -19.23 -16.65
CA VAL A 162 -7.28 -18.67 -18.00
C VAL A 162 -8.70 -18.82 -18.58
N PRO A 163 -9.42 -19.96 -18.41
CA PRO A 163 -10.80 -20.10 -18.89
C PRO A 163 -11.79 -19.08 -18.32
N PHE A 164 -11.46 -18.44 -17.21
CA PHE A 164 -12.27 -17.39 -16.61
C PHE A 164 -12.26 -16.09 -17.47
N LEU A 165 -11.28 -15.93 -18.37
CA LEU A 165 -11.05 -14.73 -19.19
C LEU A 165 -11.07 -14.97 -20.71
N THR A 166 -11.29 -16.21 -21.15
CA THR A 166 -11.19 -16.64 -22.56
C THR A 166 -12.14 -15.90 -23.51
N GLY A 167 -13.21 -15.28 -23.02
CA GLY A 167 -14.11 -14.43 -23.82
C GLY A 167 -13.51 -13.11 -24.29
N CYS A 168 -12.31 -12.71 -23.81
CA CYS A 168 -11.72 -11.40 -24.08
C CYS A 168 -10.75 -11.34 -25.28
N LEU A 169 -10.44 -12.48 -25.93
CA LEU A 169 -9.40 -12.59 -26.97
C LEU A 169 -9.96 -12.96 -28.36
N GLY A 170 -11.22 -12.64 -28.63
CA GLY A 170 -11.87 -12.87 -29.93
C GLY A 170 -11.57 -11.77 -30.97
N LYS A 171 -12.32 -11.79 -32.08
CA LYS A 171 -12.27 -10.74 -33.12
C LYS A 171 -12.77 -9.36 -32.63
N GLU A 172 -13.48 -9.32 -31.52
CA GLU A 172 -14.04 -8.10 -30.95
C GLU A 172 -13.01 -7.29 -30.17
N SER A 173 -13.18 -5.96 -30.15
CA SER A 173 -12.35 -5.12 -29.29
C SER A 173 -12.60 -5.41 -27.80
N LEU A 174 -11.56 -5.28 -26.96
CA LEU A 174 -11.68 -5.42 -25.50
C LEU A 174 -12.79 -4.55 -24.92
N LYS A 175 -12.98 -3.34 -25.46
CA LYS A 175 -14.04 -2.42 -25.04
C LYS A 175 -15.43 -2.98 -25.35
N SER A 176 -15.63 -3.61 -26.51
CA SER A 176 -16.90 -4.26 -26.89
C SER A 176 -17.23 -5.38 -25.93
N VAL A 177 -16.28 -6.30 -25.71
CA VAL A 177 -16.44 -7.44 -24.80
C VAL A 177 -16.74 -6.97 -23.38
N ALA A 178 -15.97 -6.00 -22.88
CA ALA A 178 -16.17 -5.43 -21.55
C ALA A 178 -17.53 -4.73 -21.41
N CYS A 179 -18.00 -4.05 -22.46
CA CYS A 179 -19.30 -3.40 -22.51
C CYS A 179 -20.41 -4.44 -22.42
N SER A 180 -20.39 -5.45 -23.29
CA SER A 180 -21.36 -6.55 -23.29
C SER A 180 -21.40 -7.28 -21.94
N TYR A 181 -20.24 -7.57 -21.35
CA TYR A 181 -20.16 -8.18 -20.03
C TYR A 181 -20.75 -7.27 -18.94
N TYR A 182 -20.38 -5.98 -18.91
CA TYR A 182 -20.90 -5.01 -17.95
C TYR A 182 -22.42 -4.85 -18.06
N HIS A 183 -22.94 -4.81 -19.29
CA HIS A 183 -24.39 -4.79 -19.54
C HIS A 183 -25.07 -6.06 -19.03
N GLY A 184 -24.47 -7.23 -19.22
CA GLY A 184 -24.95 -8.48 -18.64
C GLY A 184 -24.97 -8.50 -17.11
N LEU A 185 -24.14 -7.69 -16.43
CA LEU A 185 -24.18 -7.52 -14.97
C LEU A 185 -25.36 -6.64 -14.51
N ARG A 186 -25.90 -5.76 -15.37
CA ARG A 186 -27.00 -4.86 -15.01
C ARG A 186 -28.29 -5.60 -14.70
N GLU A 187 -28.51 -6.73 -15.37
CA GLU A 187 -29.69 -7.59 -15.21
C GLU A 187 -29.54 -8.57 -14.04
N LYS A 188 -28.38 -8.61 -13.37
CA LYS A 188 -28.09 -9.60 -12.32
C LYS A 188 -28.20 -9.00 -10.93
N LYS A 189 -28.80 -9.77 -10.03
CA LYS A 189 -28.77 -9.54 -8.58
C LYS A 189 -27.70 -10.45 -7.97
N LEU A 190 -26.50 -9.89 -7.78
CA LEU A 190 -25.35 -10.66 -7.33
C LEU A 190 -25.48 -11.03 -5.83
N PRO A 191 -25.29 -12.32 -5.47
CA PRO A 191 -25.26 -12.72 -4.07
C PRO A 191 -23.96 -12.27 -3.39
N SER A 192 -24.02 -12.00 -2.09
CA SER A 192 -22.89 -11.53 -1.28
C SER A 192 -22.92 -12.18 0.10
N LYS A 193 -21.76 -12.63 0.60
CA LYS A 193 -21.60 -13.05 2.01
C LYS A 193 -21.79 -11.87 2.97
N CYS A 194 -21.47 -10.65 2.55
CA CYS A 194 -21.83 -9.45 3.27
C CYS A 194 -23.33 -9.20 3.15
N LYS A 195 -24.09 -9.48 4.23
CA LYS A 195 -25.56 -9.35 4.30
C LYS A 195 -26.06 -7.96 3.90
N GLU A 196 -25.29 -6.91 4.22
CA GLU A 196 -25.66 -5.54 3.88
C GLU A 196 -25.68 -5.29 2.36
N LEU A 197 -24.91 -6.06 1.58
CA LEU A 197 -24.72 -5.91 0.14
C LEU A 197 -25.45 -6.98 -0.70
N ASP A 198 -25.96 -8.05 -0.06
CA ASP A 198 -26.59 -9.18 -0.76
C ASP A 198 -27.72 -8.74 -1.67
N LYS A 199 -27.56 -8.97 -2.98
CA LYS A 199 -28.52 -8.59 -4.04
C LYS A 199 -28.83 -7.08 -4.12
N LYS A 200 -28.06 -6.21 -3.45
CA LYS A 200 -28.28 -4.76 -3.45
C LYS A 200 -27.43 -3.98 -4.43
N ILE A 201 -26.31 -4.53 -4.88
CA ILE A 201 -25.35 -3.82 -5.75
C ILE A 201 -25.95 -3.63 -7.15
N VAL A 202 -26.02 -2.38 -7.59
CA VAL A 202 -26.56 -1.99 -8.90
C VAL A 202 -25.42 -1.62 -9.86
N PHE A 203 -25.42 -2.24 -11.04
CA PHE A 203 -24.57 -1.84 -12.17
C PHE A 203 -25.34 -0.84 -13.04
N SER A 204 -24.77 0.34 -13.25
CA SER A 204 -25.47 1.44 -13.90
C SER A 204 -24.51 2.25 -14.78
N ARG A 205 -25.05 3.28 -15.46
CA ARG A 205 -24.23 4.23 -16.22
C ARG A 205 -23.16 4.92 -15.37
N VAL A 206 -23.36 5.02 -14.05
CA VAL A 206 -22.39 5.65 -13.12
C VAL A 206 -21.07 4.90 -13.15
N GLY A 207 -21.10 3.58 -12.90
CA GLY A 207 -19.91 2.74 -12.88
C GLY A 207 -19.25 2.64 -14.25
N TRP A 208 -20.04 2.44 -15.32
CA TRP A 208 -19.52 2.39 -16.68
C TRP A 208 -18.80 3.69 -17.07
N ARG A 209 -19.46 4.85 -16.91
CA ARG A 209 -18.84 6.16 -17.19
C ARG A 209 -17.60 6.40 -16.34
N HIS A 210 -17.57 5.89 -15.11
CA HIS A 210 -16.41 6.04 -14.24
C HIS A 210 -15.22 5.25 -14.77
N ILE A 211 -15.38 3.95 -15.08
CA ILE A 211 -14.26 3.12 -15.57
C ILE A 211 -13.81 3.50 -16.98
N THR A 212 -14.68 4.09 -17.81
CA THR A 212 -14.36 4.55 -19.17
C THR A 212 -14.13 6.06 -19.29
N ARG A 213 -13.99 6.79 -18.18
CA ARG A 213 -13.88 8.26 -18.20
C ARG A 213 -12.64 8.70 -19.01
N SER A 214 -12.80 9.68 -19.90
CA SER A 214 -11.73 10.19 -20.77
C SER A 214 -10.48 10.67 -20.01
N LYS A 215 -10.65 11.23 -18.80
CA LYS A 215 -9.54 11.63 -17.91
C LYS A 215 -8.73 10.45 -17.33
N ARG A 216 -9.15 9.18 -17.50
CA ARG A 216 -8.39 8.01 -17.06
C ARG A 216 -7.36 7.63 -18.12
N SER A 217 -6.19 7.16 -17.68
CA SER A 217 -5.22 6.59 -18.62
C SER A 217 -5.78 5.33 -19.28
N GLN A 218 -5.42 5.08 -20.53
CA GLN A 218 -5.83 3.88 -21.27
C GLN A 218 -5.47 2.60 -20.50
N SER A 219 -4.31 2.56 -19.85
CA SER A 219 -3.89 1.44 -18.99
C SER A 219 -4.87 1.15 -17.85
N ARG A 220 -5.43 2.17 -17.20
CA ARG A 220 -6.43 2.00 -16.13
C ARG A 220 -7.76 1.53 -16.68
N ILE A 221 -8.14 1.98 -17.87
CA ILE A 221 -9.36 1.54 -18.55
C ILE A 221 -9.23 0.05 -18.92
N VAL A 222 -8.11 -0.33 -19.54
CA VAL A 222 -7.79 -1.72 -19.89
C VAL A 222 -7.77 -2.61 -18.65
N GLN A 223 -7.12 -2.18 -17.56
CA GLN A 223 -7.09 -2.94 -16.32
C GLN A 223 -8.52 -3.14 -15.77
N SER A 224 -9.34 -2.09 -15.73
CA SER A 224 -10.73 -2.23 -15.29
C SER A 224 -11.50 -3.23 -16.16
N PHE A 225 -11.33 -3.20 -17.48
CA PHE A 225 -11.97 -4.15 -18.41
C PHE A 225 -11.55 -5.60 -18.15
N LEU A 226 -10.25 -5.87 -17.99
CA LEU A 226 -9.73 -7.21 -17.72
C LEU A 226 -10.18 -7.78 -16.38
N LEU A 227 -10.49 -6.91 -15.41
CA LEU A 227 -10.91 -7.33 -14.07
C LEU A 227 -12.44 -7.43 -13.92
N LEU A 228 -13.24 -6.87 -14.83
CA LEU A 228 -14.71 -6.94 -14.76
C LEU A 228 -15.23 -8.36 -14.49
N PRO A 229 -14.69 -9.42 -15.13
CA PRO A 229 -15.16 -10.78 -14.88
C PRO A 229 -15.04 -11.23 -13.42
N LEU A 230 -14.09 -10.67 -12.65
CA LEU A 230 -13.83 -11.07 -11.27
C LEU A 230 -14.88 -10.55 -10.29
N ILE A 231 -15.63 -9.50 -10.66
CA ILE A 231 -16.54 -8.78 -9.75
C ILE A 231 -17.55 -9.70 -9.05
N PRO A 232 -18.27 -10.61 -9.74
CA PRO A 232 -19.26 -11.47 -9.10
C PRO A 232 -18.66 -12.33 -7.99
N GLU A 233 -17.48 -12.89 -8.22
CA GLU A 233 -16.84 -13.78 -7.26
C GLU A 233 -16.24 -13.02 -6.08
N ILE A 234 -15.67 -11.83 -6.33
CA ILE A 234 -15.20 -10.95 -5.25
C ILE A 234 -16.37 -10.56 -4.35
N ILE A 235 -17.51 -10.14 -4.91
CA ILE A 235 -18.71 -9.79 -4.13
C ILE A 235 -19.21 -11.00 -3.34
N LYS A 236 -19.29 -12.16 -3.98
CA LYS A 236 -19.76 -13.41 -3.35
C LYS A 236 -18.90 -13.83 -2.17
N GLN A 237 -17.57 -13.74 -2.29
CA GLN A 237 -16.65 -14.22 -1.26
C GLN A 237 -16.38 -13.23 -0.12
N THR A 238 -16.58 -11.94 -0.36
CA THR A 238 -16.23 -10.91 0.62
C THR A 238 -17.32 -10.77 1.70
N ALA A 239 -16.95 -11.02 2.96
CA ALA A 239 -17.86 -10.90 4.11
C ALA A 239 -17.93 -9.47 4.67
N GLU A 240 -16.85 -8.69 4.56
CA GLU A 240 -16.71 -7.35 5.14
C GLU A 240 -16.20 -6.34 4.11
N TYR A 241 -16.66 -5.09 4.20
CA TYR A 241 -16.17 -3.98 3.39
C TYR A 241 -15.42 -2.96 4.23
N LYS A 242 -14.53 -2.19 3.60
CA LYS A 242 -13.87 -1.01 4.20
C LYS A 242 -14.52 0.27 3.71
N VAL A 243 -14.76 1.23 4.59
CA VAL A 243 -15.14 2.60 4.19
C VAL A 243 -13.88 3.35 3.79
N VAL A 244 -13.82 3.84 2.56
CA VAL A 244 -12.68 4.56 1.98
C VAL A 244 -12.86 6.07 2.11
N ASP A 245 -14.09 6.53 1.99
CA ASP A 245 -14.45 7.94 1.99
C ASP A 245 -15.90 8.06 2.47
N ARG A 246 -16.23 9.13 3.19
CA ARG A 246 -17.57 9.39 3.72
C ARG A 246 -17.84 10.88 3.70
N SER A 247 -19.00 11.24 3.16
CA SER A 247 -19.49 12.62 3.15
C SER A 247 -20.91 12.70 3.72
N PHE A 248 -21.20 13.84 4.34
CA PHE A 248 -22.49 14.14 4.96
C PHE A 248 -23.07 15.38 4.31
N MET A 249 -24.33 15.32 3.93
CA MET A 249 -25.06 16.44 3.34
C MET A 249 -26.45 16.53 3.97
N VAL A 250 -26.88 17.73 4.31
CA VAL A 250 -28.27 18.01 4.68
C VAL A 250 -28.93 18.64 3.46
N SER A 251 -29.95 17.98 2.92
CA SER A 251 -30.73 18.54 1.82
C SER A 251 -31.53 19.76 2.27
N GLN A 252 -31.87 20.63 1.32
CA GLN A 252 -32.77 21.78 1.57
C GLN A 252 -34.14 21.35 2.13
N THR A 253 -34.53 20.09 1.91
CA THR A 253 -35.78 19.48 2.43
C THR A 253 -35.64 18.87 3.85
N GLY A 254 -34.54 19.10 4.56
CA GLY A 254 -34.31 18.58 5.91
C GLY A 254 -33.87 17.11 5.98
N LYS A 255 -33.69 16.44 4.83
CA LYS A 255 -33.19 15.05 4.77
C LYS A 255 -31.68 14.99 4.99
N THR A 256 -31.21 14.05 5.80
CA THR A 256 -29.79 13.74 5.97
C THR A 256 -29.36 12.69 4.96
N ILE A 257 -28.34 13.01 4.18
CA ILE A 257 -27.76 12.15 3.15
C ILE A 257 -26.34 11.78 3.57
N ILE A 258 -26.06 10.48 3.63
CA ILE A 258 -24.72 9.92 3.85
C ILE A 258 -24.29 9.25 2.56
N GLU A 259 -23.22 9.74 1.94
CA GLU A 259 -22.60 9.11 0.78
C GLU A 259 -21.23 8.54 1.18
N GLU A 260 -21.05 7.25 0.97
CA GLU A 260 -19.84 6.50 1.31
C GLU A 260 -19.25 5.86 0.07
N LYS A 261 -17.93 5.92 -0.08
CA LYS A 261 -17.20 5.01 -0.94
C LYS A 261 -16.75 3.82 -0.09
N ILE A 262 -17.20 2.63 -0.45
CA ILE A 262 -16.81 1.39 0.22
C ILE A 262 -15.97 0.52 -0.72
N ALA A 263 -15.07 -0.27 -0.15
CA ALA A 263 -14.16 -1.14 -0.87
C ALA A 263 -14.26 -2.59 -0.38
N LEU A 264 -14.42 -3.50 -1.34
CA LEU A 264 -14.25 -4.93 -1.16
C LEU A 264 -12.85 -5.30 -1.65
N LEU A 265 -12.10 -6.04 -0.84
CA LEU A 265 -10.73 -6.46 -1.13
C LEU A 265 -10.68 -7.98 -1.22
N CYS A 266 -10.01 -8.49 -2.26
CA CYS A 266 -9.82 -9.92 -2.46
C CYS A 266 -8.40 -10.17 -2.97
N GLU A 267 -7.71 -11.16 -2.40
CA GLU A 267 -6.45 -11.66 -2.94
C GLU A 267 -6.76 -12.52 -4.17
N CYS A 268 -6.25 -12.15 -5.33
CA CYS A 268 -6.49 -12.85 -6.58
C CYS A 268 -5.20 -13.51 -7.07
N LYS A 269 -5.18 -14.84 -7.12
CA LYS A 269 -4.04 -15.66 -7.60
C LYS A 269 -4.30 -16.06 -9.05
N PHE A 270 -3.59 -15.44 -9.99
CA PHE A 270 -3.77 -15.70 -11.41
C PHE A 270 -2.86 -16.84 -11.88
N SER A 271 -3.36 -17.71 -12.75
CA SER A 271 -2.56 -18.81 -13.32
C SER A 271 -1.55 -18.34 -14.39
N TYR A 272 -1.70 -17.11 -14.88
CA TYR A 272 -0.97 -16.57 -16.04
C TYR A 272 -0.15 -15.32 -15.71
N ARG A 273 -0.16 -14.86 -14.44
CA ARG A 273 0.59 -13.69 -13.96
C ARG A 273 0.69 -13.66 -12.44
N PHE A 274 1.44 -12.69 -11.91
CA PHE A 274 1.58 -12.51 -10.47
C PHE A 274 0.25 -12.27 -9.75
N PRO A 275 0.08 -12.82 -8.52
CA PRO A 275 -1.05 -12.50 -7.67
C PRO A 275 -1.15 -11.00 -7.40
N ALA A 276 -2.39 -10.53 -7.23
CA ALA A 276 -2.66 -9.13 -6.92
C ALA A 276 -3.83 -9.03 -5.95
N ILE A 277 -3.84 -7.97 -5.14
CA ILE A 277 -5.03 -7.59 -4.38
C ILE A 277 -5.92 -6.80 -5.33
N VAL A 278 -7.13 -7.29 -5.58
CA VAL A 278 -8.12 -6.60 -6.40
C VAL A 278 -9.09 -5.87 -5.49
N LYS A 279 -9.33 -4.60 -5.80
CA LYS A 279 -10.27 -3.74 -5.10
C LYS A 279 -11.49 -3.46 -5.97
N VAL A 280 -12.67 -3.82 -5.45
CA VAL A 280 -13.96 -3.39 -6.00
C VAL A 280 -14.46 -2.23 -5.15
N VAL A 281 -14.68 -1.07 -5.77
CA VAL A 281 -15.20 0.12 -5.12
C VAL A 281 -16.67 0.28 -5.47
N LEU A 282 -17.48 0.51 -4.44
CA LEU A 282 -18.90 0.80 -4.52
C LEU A 282 -19.18 2.18 -3.94
N ILE A 283 -20.20 2.86 -4.45
CA ILE A 283 -20.78 4.04 -3.81
C ILE A 283 -22.06 3.60 -3.11
N ARG A 284 -22.18 3.89 -1.82
CA ARG A 284 -23.38 3.68 -1.03
C ARG A 284 -23.96 5.04 -0.66
N LYS A 285 -25.24 5.27 -0.97
CA LYS A 285 -25.98 6.45 -0.54
C LYS A 285 -27.10 6.00 0.38
N ARG A 286 -27.12 6.55 1.59
CA ARG A 286 -28.18 6.39 2.57
C ARG A 286 -28.89 7.72 2.75
N GLU A 287 -30.20 7.72 2.55
CA GLU A 287 -31.04 8.89 2.74
C GLU A 287 -31.96 8.65 3.93
N PHE A 288 -31.91 9.55 4.91
CA PHE A 288 -32.73 9.47 6.11
C PHE A 288 -33.78 10.58 6.09
N THR A 289 -35.02 10.18 6.34
CA THR A 289 -36.16 11.07 6.60
C THR A 289 -36.73 10.72 7.97
N GLU A 290 -37.57 11.58 8.55
CA GLU A 290 -38.20 11.30 9.86
C GLU A 290 -39.01 9.99 9.89
N LYS A 291 -39.47 9.50 8.73
CA LYS A 291 -40.38 8.34 8.62
C LYS A 291 -39.79 7.12 7.90
N SER A 292 -38.67 7.27 7.18
CA SER A 292 -38.12 6.22 6.33
C SER A 292 -36.63 6.42 6.03
N TRP A 293 -35.96 5.34 5.64
CA TRP A 293 -34.60 5.37 5.11
C TRP A 293 -34.52 4.61 3.79
N ASP A 294 -33.70 5.12 2.87
CA ASP A 294 -33.36 4.46 1.60
C ASP A 294 -31.85 4.15 1.58
N ASP A 295 -31.47 3.02 0.98
CA ASP A 295 -30.09 2.54 0.92
C ASP A 295 -29.79 1.95 -0.45
N LYS A 296 -29.01 2.71 -1.23
CA LYS A 296 -28.67 2.36 -2.60
C LYS A 296 -27.17 2.18 -2.73
N VAL A 297 -26.77 1.07 -3.34
CA VAL A 297 -25.37 0.71 -3.55
C VAL A 297 -25.13 0.54 -5.05
N TRP A 298 -24.17 1.30 -5.59
CA TRP A 298 -23.77 1.22 -6.99
C TRP A 298 -22.34 0.73 -7.12
N PHE A 299 -22.09 -0.10 -8.13
CA PHE A 299 -20.73 -0.34 -8.59
C PHE A 299 -20.12 0.97 -9.10
N TYR A 300 -18.88 1.26 -8.67
CA TYR A 300 -18.15 2.47 -9.06
C TYR A 300 -16.90 2.16 -9.87
N SER A 301 -16.03 1.28 -9.38
CA SER A 301 -14.77 0.95 -10.06
C SER A 301 -14.26 -0.43 -9.66
N ILE A 302 -13.44 -1.02 -10.52
CA ILE A 302 -12.56 -2.14 -10.17
C ILE A 302 -11.15 -1.82 -10.65
N TYR A 303 -10.16 -2.14 -9.82
CA TYR A 303 -8.75 -2.00 -10.15
C TYR A 303 -7.92 -2.88 -9.22
N GLU A 304 -6.70 -3.17 -9.63
CA GLU A 304 -5.75 -3.77 -8.69
C GLU A 304 -5.36 -2.71 -7.70
N GLU A 305 -5.52 -3.01 -6.41
CA GLU A 305 -4.97 -2.16 -5.39
C GLU A 305 -3.48 -2.07 -5.66
N LYS A 306 -3.08 -0.88 -6.09
CA LYS A 306 -1.69 -0.63 -6.44
C LYS A 306 -0.88 -1.03 -5.20
N ARG A 307 0.11 -1.92 -5.37
CA ARG A 307 1.35 -1.82 -4.58
C ARG A 307 1.93 -0.45 -4.95
N ASN A 308 1.39 0.61 -4.36
CA ASN A 308 1.43 1.94 -4.97
C ASN A 308 2.68 2.68 -4.53
N GLN A 309 3.74 2.58 -5.32
CA GLN A 309 4.33 3.76 -5.92
C GLN A 309 4.79 3.41 -7.34
N SER A 310 4.69 4.38 -8.23
CA SER A 310 4.47 4.20 -9.66
C SER A 310 5.72 3.90 -10.48
N LEU A 311 5.60 2.98 -11.45
CA LEU A 311 6.49 2.81 -12.61
C LEU A 311 6.68 4.08 -13.49
N LYS A 312 6.03 5.20 -13.16
CA LYS A 312 6.19 6.48 -13.89
C LYS A 312 7.47 7.23 -13.52
N GLU A 313 8.16 6.86 -12.45
CA GLU A 313 9.45 7.47 -12.07
C GLU A 313 10.66 6.79 -12.75
N LEU A 314 10.45 5.65 -13.42
CA LEU A 314 11.52 4.88 -14.07
C LEU A 314 11.74 5.18 -15.56
N LEU A 315 10.92 6.04 -16.19
CA LEU A 315 10.93 6.20 -17.66
C LEU A 315 11.04 7.63 -18.18
N PHE A 316 11.35 8.63 -17.34
CA PHE A 316 11.66 9.98 -17.82
C PHE A 316 12.81 10.62 -17.04
N LYS A 317 14.04 10.16 -17.30
CA LYS A 317 15.26 10.97 -17.32
C LYS A 317 16.23 10.30 -18.31
N GLY A 318 16.05 10.61 -19.58
CA GLY A 318 17.12 10.60 -20.57
C GLY A 318 17.63 12.02 -20.71
#